data_AF-A0A081DDJ9-F1
#
_entry.id   AF-A0A081DDJ9-F1
#
_cell.length_a   1.000
_cell.length_b   1.000
_cell.length_c   1.000
_cell.angle_alpha   90.00
_cell.angle_beta   90.00
_cell.angle_gamma   90.00
#
_symmetry.space_group_name_H-M   'P 1'
#
loop_
_entity.id
_entity.type
_entity.pdbx_description
1 polymer ?
#
loop_
_entity_poly.entity_id
_entity_poly.type
_entity_poly.pdbx_seq_one_letter_code
_entity_poly.pdbx_strand_id
1 'polypeptide(L)' 'MDTFEEFKDVLETKGGFISAHWDGTIETEDKIKEITKATIRCVPLDADNEEGICVFSGNKSLKRVLFAKAY' A
#
# COMPACT_ATOMS: atom_id res chain seq x y z
N MET A 1 -4.99 -5.10 -6.97
CA MET A 1 -4.37 -3.76 -7.06
C MET A 1 -2.91 -4.03 -7.22
N ASP A 2 -2.50 -4.14 -8.47
CA ASP A 2 -1.27 -4.82 -8.84
C ASP A 2 -0.24 -3.83 -9.40
N THR A 3 -0.64 -2.56 -9.56
CA THR A 3 0.20 -1.47 -10.07
C THR A 3 0.07 -0.21 -9.21
N PHE A 4 1.18 0.52 -9.09
CA PHE A 4 1.24 1.79 -8.38
C PHE A 4 0.37 2.88 -8.99
N GLU A 5 0.17 2.86 -10.31
CA GLU A 5 -0.69 3.83 -11.01
C GLU A 5 -2.14 3.70 -10.59
N GLU A 6 -2.67 2.48 -10.54
CA GLU A 6 -4.04 2.20 -10.10
C GLU A 6 -4.21 2.55 -8.61
N PHE A 7 -3.19 2.28 -7.80
CA PHE A 7 -3.16 2.71 -6.41
C PHE A 7 -3.29 4.24 -6.28
N LYS A 8 -2.52 5.00 -7.06
CA LYS A 8 -2.56 6.47 -7.05
C LYS A 8 -3.91 6.99 -7.53
N ASP A 9 -4.42 6.46 -8.63
CA ASP A 9 -5.70 6.89 -9.20
C ASP A 9 -6.85 6.68 -8.21
N VAL A 10 -6.92 5.52 -7.55
CA VAL A 10 -7.93 5.24 -6.52
C VAL A 10 -7.79 6.17 -5.33
N LEU A 11 -6.55 6.51 -4.95
CA LEU A 11 -6.26 7.39 -3.82
C LEU A 11 -6.70 8.84 -4.08
N GLU A 12 -6.65 9.29 -5.34
CA GLU A 12 -7.13 10.62 -5.74
C GLU A 12 -8.63 10.63 -6.05
N THR A 13 -9.19 9.58 -6.67
CA THR A 13 -10.60 9.53 -7.10
C THR A 13 -11.56 9.14 -5.99
N LYS A 14 -11.32 8.01 -5.31
CA LYS A 14 -12.16 7.54 -4.21
C LYS A 14 -11.70 8.07 -2.86
N GLY A 15 -10.39 8.20 -2.67
CA GLY A 15 -9.80 8.49 -1.36
C GLY A 15 -10.12 7.41 -0.32
N GLY A 16 -9.86 7.72 0.95
CA GLY A 16 -10.13 6.80 2.06
C GLY A 16 -9.04 5.76 2.27
N PHE A 17 -9.45 4.52 2.59
CA PHE A 17 -8.56 3.40 2.89
C PHE A 17 -8.38 2.50 1.67
N ILE A 18 -7.13 2.23 1.30
CA ILE A 18 -6.76 1.36 0.18
C ILE A 18 -5.98 0.17 0.72
N SER A 19 -6.44 -1.03 0.38
CA SER A 19 -5.73 -2.28 0.68
C SER A 19 -4.75 -2.59 -0.44
N ALA A 20 -3.46 -2.65 -0.13
CA ALA A 20 -2.39 -2.90 -1.09
C ALA A 20 -1.30 -3.79 -0.49
N HIS A 21 -0.61 -4.56 -1.33
CA HIS A 21 0.55 -5.34 -0.92
C HIS A 21 1.75 -4.44 -0.63
N TRP A 22 2.35 -4.66 0.52
CA TRP A 22 3.54 -3.95 0.98
C TRP A 22 4.61 -4.97 1.37
N ASP A 23 5.86 -4.70 0.98
CA ASP A 23 6.99 -5.60 1.22
C ASP A 23 7.59 -5.50 2.63
N GLY A 24 7.07 -4.59 3.48
CA GLY A 24 7.54 -4.44 4.86
C GLY A 24 8.75 -3.52 5.03
N THR A 25 9.22 -2.90 3.96
CA THR A 25 10.37 -1.99 4.00
C THR A 25 9.93 -0.54 4.18
N ILE A 26 10.73 0.20 4.96
CA ILE A 26 10.54 1.63 5.21
C ILE A 26 10.76 2.43 3.91
N GLU A 27 11.73 2.03 3.08
CA GLU A 27 12.00 2.71 1.80
C GLU A 27 10.77 2.78 0.89
N THR A 28 10.02 1.68 0.81
CA THR A 28 8.77 1.65 0.04
C THR A 28 7.71 2.55 0.67
N GLU A 29 7.59 2.56 2.01
CA GLU A 29 6.64 3.42 2.71
C GLU A 29 6.94 4.90 2.47
N ASP A 30 8.21 5.32 2.63
CA ASP A 30 8.62 6.71 2.41
C ASP A 30 8.35 7.15 0.97
N LYS A 31 8.68 6.32 -0.03
CA LYS A 31 8.40 6.65 -1.44
C LYS A 31 6.91 6.78 -1.72
N ILE A 32 6.09 5.85 -1.21
CA ILE A 32 4.62 5.93 -1.35
C ILE A 32 4.12 7.22 -0.71
N LYS A 33 4.62 7.58 0.48
CA LYS A 33 4.27 8.81 1.19
C LYS A 33 4.72 10.06 0.45
N GLU A 34 5.92 10.10 -0.12
CA GLU A 34 6.39 11.26 -0.89
C GLU A 34 5.55 11.48 -2.15
N ILE A 35 5.16 10.40 -2.84
CA ILE A 35 4.46 10.49 -4.12
C ILE A 35 2.95 10.69 -3.93
N THR A 36 2.33 9.97 -2.98
CA THR A 36 0.86 9.92 -2.82
C THR A 36 0.36 10.64 -1.56
N LYS A 37 1.26 11.00 -0.63
CA LYS A 37 0.94 11.47 0.73
C LYS A 37 0.15 10.46 1.57
N ALA A 38 0.09 9.21 1.13
CA ALA A 38 -0.55 8.13 1.88
C ALA A 38 0.43 7.47 2.84
N THR A 39 -0.07 7.07 4.00
CA THR A 39 0.69 6.31 5.00
C THR A 39 -0.07 5.06 5.40
N ILE A 40 0.65 4.08 5.94
CA ILE A 40 0.04 2.85 6.46
C ILE A 40 -0.74 3.20 7.73
N ARG A 41 -2.03 2.91 7.75
CA ARG A 41 -2.92 3.14 8.90
C ARG A 41 -3.15 1.90 9.72
N CYS A 42 -3.16 0.73 9.08
CA CYS A 42 -3.38 -0.52 9.77
C CYS A 42 -2.66 -1.65 9.02
N VAL A 43 -1.91 -2.44 9.77
CA VAL A 43 -1.32 -3.70 9.31
C VAL A 43 -2.12 -4.81 9.98
N PRO A 44 -2.99 -5.52 9.26
CA PRO A 44 -3.73 -6.63 9.85
C PRO A 44 -2.75 -7.71 10.31
N LEU A 45 -2.88 -8.12 11.58
CA LEU A 45 -2.07 -9.17 12.20
C LEU A 45 -2.61 -10.57 11.89
N ASP A 46 -3.93 -10.68 11.69
CA ASP A 46 -4.67 -11.93 11.47
C ASP A 46 -5.07 -12.11 9.99
N ALA A 47 -4.45 -11.36 9.07
CA ALA A 47 -4.73 -11.54 7.65
C ALA A 47 -4.15 -12.86 7.17
N ASP A 48 -4.91 -13.58 6.33
CA ASP A 48 -4.39 -14.71 5.57
C ASP A 48 -3.07 -14.33 4.90
N ASN A 49 -2.08 -15.22 4.98
CA ASN A 49 -0.78 -15.04 4.32
C ASN A 49 -0.98 -15.16 2.81
N GLU A 50 -1.42 -14.05 2.21
CA GLU A 50 -1.59 -13.93 0.78
C GLU A 50 -0.24 -13.50 0.18
N GLU A 51 0.45 -14.47 -0.41
CA GLU A 51 1.65 -14.19 -1.20
C GLU A 51 1.25 -13.36 -2.42
N GLY A 52 1.71 -12.11 -2.43
CA GLY A 52 1.52 -11.18 -3.53
C GLY A 52 2.80 -10.40 -3.83
N ILE A 53 2.65 -9.36 -4.61
CA ILE A 53 3.75 -8.50 -5.05
C ILE A 53 3.48 -7.10 -4.54
N CYS A 54 4.48 -6.46 -3.95
CA CYS A 54 4.35 -5.10 -3.50
C CYS A 54 4.05 -4.17 -4.67
N VAL A 55 3.02 -3.33 -4.49
CA VAL A 55 2.51 -2.41 -5.51
C VAL A 55 3.55 -1.40 -6.00
N PHE A 56 4.62 -1.18 -5.24
CA PHE A 56 5.65 -0.20 -5.52
C PHE A 56 7.00 -0.84 -5.83
N SER A 57 7.52 -1.70 -4.93
CA SER A 57 8.87 -2.25 -5.06
C SER A 57 8.96 -3.47 -5.99
N GLY A 58 7.83 -4.12 -6.31
CA GLY A 58 7.84 -5.40 -7.05
C GLY A 58 8.38 -6.58 -6.22
N ASN A 59 8.70 -6.37 -4.94
CA ASN A 59 9.15 -7.41 -4.03
C ASN A 59 7.99 -8.30 -3.60
N LYS A 60 8.31 -9.51 -3.12
CA LYS A 60 7.30 -10.40 -2.52
C LYS A 60 6.72 -9.75 -1.26
N SER A 61 5.40 -9.79 -1.17
CA SER A 61 4.63 -9.34 -0.01
C SER A 61 3.85 -10.52 0.53
N LEU A 62 3.85 -10.70 1.86
CA LEU A 62 3.16 -11.81 2.52
C LEU A 62 1.73 -11.45 2.96
N LYS A 63 1.38 -10.15 2.92
CA LYS A 63 0.09 -9.64 3.38
C LYS A 63 -0.20 -8.25 2.83
N ARG A 64 -1.49 -7.91 2.79
CA ARG A 64 -1.95 -6.56 2.42
C ARG A 64 -2.01 -5.66 3.64
N VAL A 65 -1.69 -4.38 3.44
CA VAL A 65 -1.80 -3.34 4.46
C VAL A 65 -2.75 -2.25 3.98
N LEU A 66 -3.33 -1.52 4.93
CA LEU A 66 -4.24 -0.42 4.64
C LEU A 66 -3.49 0.90 4.61
N PHE A 67 -3.47 1.52 3.44
CA PHE A 67 -2.98 2.88 3.23
C PHE A 67 -4.13 3.87 3.30
N ALA A 68 -3.89 5.07 3.85
CA ALA A 68 -4.80 6.19 3.71
C ALA A 68 -4.04 7.51 3.63
N LYS A 69 -4.61 8.47 2.92
CA LYS A 69 -4.10 9.84 2.86
C LYS A 69 -4.44 10.58 4.16
N ALA A 70 -3.43 11.10 4.85
CA ALA A 70 -3.65 12.09 5.91
C ALA A 70 -3.90 13.45 5.25
N TYR A 71 -4.94 14.16 5.71
CA TYR A 71 -5.29 15.50 5.22
C TYR A 71 -4.16 16.51 5.50
#